data_AF-A0A2E0Z5B9-F1
#
_entry.id   AF-A0A2E0Z5B9-F1
#
_cell.length_a   1.000
_cell.length_b   1.000
_cell.length_c   1.000
_cell.angle_alpha   90.00
_cell.angle_beta   90.00
_cell.angle_gamma   90.00
#
_symmetry.space_group_name_H-M   'P 1'
#
loop_
_entity.id
_entity.type
_entity.pdbx_description
1 polymer ?
#
loop_
_entity_poly.entity_id
_entity_poly.type
_entity_poly.pdbx_seq_one_letter_code
_entity_poly.pdbx_strand_id
1 'polypeptide(L)'
;MIKQKSTFIWVGLVALVVVVTAVFLGNRLLNGDNSLLRNVQVDKTEISPNADGDTDAANISYEISRNATVSIYFENEAGDRFFFREEKRRGAGEYSVTFSGVVDPYTLPDDQIQGEILARLLQDGRYTWTISATDEDNNTEMQQGELRIVDADTALPDIRDFDVYPEIFTPNRDGVDDRVQPYLYLAKDVAQLRVFLQMPDGSEVPISEFEQVVEPNAEGPHYFDYEGGVDDGATPPPDGTYPIVAIAQDLEGQRVRVEDELTIQFGGVPRVRIISPPAGETVAWDKTAVPLCDVISFSVTVENYGSTPVRTSGPPPGTMYDSEWNYNTLGWFTQSGVFRLGIGYENELTNYPYRWALGSSEELTVIDGFSYLMPGDRVTVTGSIRMTNEFGDRNPQPVWAGLIHEDVEVVTFNERLGIEEITVDVPDEANRPECAPREVPEWPVE
;
A
#
# COMPACT_ATOMS: atom_id res chain seq x y z
N MET A 1 -88.28 54.02 1.27
CA MET A 1 -86.91 54.53 1.52
C MET A 1 -86.14 53.49 2.34
N ILE A 2 -85.39 52.61 1.68
CA ILE A 2 -84.54 51.59 2.32
C ILE A 2 -83.18 51.67 1.61
N LYS A 3 -82.22 52.36 2.24
CA LYS A 3 -80.82 52.43 1.78
C LYS A 3 -79.93 52.91 2.94
N GLN A 4 -79.72 52.07 3.96
CA GLN A 4 -78.74 52.39 5.02
C GLN A 4 -78.21 51.20 5.85
N LYS A 5 -78.28 49.95 5.34
CA LYS A 5 -77.74 48.77 6.05
C LYS A 5 -76.44 48.18 5.46
N SER A 6 -76.05 48.56 4.25
CA SER A 6 -74.87 48.00 3.57
C SER A 6 -73.54 48.56 4.09
N THR A 7 -73.51 49.80 4.56
CA THR A 7 -72.25 50.50 4.91
C THR A 7 -71.66 50.04 6.24
N PHE A 8 -72.50 49.64 7.21
CA PHE A 8 -72.02 49.19 8.53
C PHE A 8 -71.36 47.81 8.51
N ILE A 9 -71.81 46.91 7.63
CA ILE A 9 -71.21 45.57 7.50
C ILE A 9 -69.82 45.68 6.85
N TRP A 10 -69.67 46.54 5.83
CA TRP A 10 -68.38 46.78 5.19
C TRP A 10 -67.38 47.49 6.09
N VAL A 11 -67.82 48.46 6.91
CA VAL A 11 -66.95 49.12 7.89
C VAL A 11 -66.50 48.15 9.00
N GLY A 12 -67.39 47.28 9.46
CA GLY A 12 -67.03 46.23 10.43
C GLY A 12 -66.04 45.21 9.88
N LEU A 13 -66.19 44.82 8.61
CA LEU A 13 -65.30 43.85 7.95
C LEU A 13 -63.92 44.45 7.65
N VAL A 14 -63.86 45.71 7.21
CA VAL A 14 -62.58 46.43 7.04
C VAL A 14 -61.89 46.67 8.37
N ALA A 15 -62.61 47.04 9.43
CA ALA A 15 -62.03 47.22 10.75
C ALA A 15 -61.50 45.89 11.34
N LEU A 16 -62.21 44.78 11.13
CA LEU A 16 -61.75 43.45 11.52
C LEU A 16 -60.47 43.06 10.76
N VAL A 17 -60.42 43.28 9.45
CA VAL A 17 -59.22 43.01 8.64
C VAL A 17 -58.05 43.88 9.11
N VAL A 18 -58.26 45.17 9.36
CA VAL A 18 -57.19 46.07 9.85
C VAL A 18 -56.69 45.62 11.22
N VAL A 19 -57.57 45.22 12.14
CA VAL A 19 -57.17 44.75 13.48
C VAL A 19 -56.46 43.39 13.39
N VAL A 20 -56.95 42.45 12.59
CA VAL A 20 -56.29 41.14 12.39
C VAL A 20 -54.92 41.33 11.72
N THR A 21 -54.82 42.23 10.74
CA THR A 21 -53.55 42.52 10.06
C THR A 21 -52.57 43.24 10.99
N ALA A 22 -53.04 44.17 11.83
CA ALA A 22 -52.23 44.86 12.82
C ALA A 22 -51.79 43.95 13.97
N VAL A 23 -52.61 42.98 14.38
CA VAL A 23 -52.25 41.95 15.36
C VAL A 23 -51.27 40.95 14.75
N PHE A 24 -51.46 40.55 13.48
CA PHE A 24 -50.53 39.69 12.75
C PHE A 24 -49.16 40.37 12.52
N LEU A 25 -49.15 41.63 12.08
CA LEU A 25 -47.94 42.44 11.93
C LEU A 25 -47.31 42.76 13.29
N GLY A 26 -48.11 43.07 14.31
CA GLY A 26 -47.65 43.34 15.67
C GLY A 26 -47.04 42.09 16.32
N ASN A 27 -47.61 40.92 16.11
CA ASN A 27 -47.07 39.65 16.60
C ASN A 27 -45.76 39.29 15.89
N ARG A 28 -45.65 39.57 14.58
CA ARG A 28 -44.42 39.39 13.79
C ARG A 28 -43.31 40.40 14.15
N LEU A 29 -43.68 41.61 14.59
CA LEU A 29 -42.75 42.67 15.02
C LEU A 29 -42.30 42.53 16.49
N LEU A 30 -43.14 42.00 17.37
CA LEU A 30 -42.85 41.85 18.79
C LEU A 30 -42.17 40.50 19.13
N ASN A 31 -42.50 39.43 18.40
CA ASN A 31 -41.82 38.13 18.49
C ASN A 31 -40.85 37.99 17.32
N GLY A 32 -39.83 38.86 17.28
CA GLY A 32 -38.81 38.85 16.22
C GLY A 32 -38.45 37.42 15.85
N ASP A 33 -38.78 37.06 14.61
CA ASP A 33 -38.44 35.83 13.89
C ASP A 33 -37.75 34.77 14.77
N ASN A 34 -38.49 34.03 15.61
CA ASN A 34 -37.93 33.04 16.55
C ASN A 34 -37.64 31.68 15.90
N SER A 35 -37.91 31.57 14.60
CA SER A 35 -37.76 30.34 13.81
C SER A 35 -36.31 29.86 13.86
N LEU A 36 -36.16 28.58 14.18
CA LEU A 36 -34.89 27.88 14.15
C LEU A 36 -34.36 27.71 12.73
N LEU A 37 -35.23 27.37 11.77
CA LEU A 37 -34.87 27.02 10.39
C LEU A 37 -35.51 27.99 9.39
N ARG A 38 -34.70 28.74 8.65
CA ARG A 38 -35.15 29.83 7.76
C ARG A 38 -34.52 29.72 6.38
N ASN A 39 -35.06 30.53 5.45
CA ASN A 39 -34.50 30.70 4.10
C ASN A 39 -34.19 29.36 3.41
N VAL A 40 -35.03 28.35 3.66
CA VAL A 40 -34.88 27.01 3.10
C VAL A 40 -35.25 27.06 1.63
N GLN A 41 -34.33 26.65 0.78
CA GLN A 41 -34.51 26.57 -0.66
C GLN A 41 -33.77 25.35 -1.21
N VAL A 42 -34.45 24.62 -2.09
CA VAL A 42 -33.83 23.73 -3.08
C VAL A 42 -34.08 24.40 -4.42
N ASP A 43 -33.01 24.77 -5.13
CA ASP A 43 -33.11 25.65 -6.31
C ASP A 43 -33.76 24.98 -7.53
N LYS A 44 -33.81 23.65 -7.56
CA LYS A 44 -34.42 22.83 -8.61
C LYS A 44 -35.46 21.89 -8.04
N THR A 45 -36.46 21.59 -8.86
CA THR A 45 -37.50 20.58 -8.57
C THR A 45 -37.29 19.30 -9.37
N GLU A 46 -36.35 19.28 -10.31
CA GLU A 46 -35.97 18.12 -11.12
C GLU A 46 -34.45 18.14 -11.34
N ILE A 47 -33.79 16.99 -11.23
CA ILE A 47 -32.37 16.78 -11.57
C ILE A 47 -32.20 15.50 -12.39
N SER A 48 -31.15 15.47 -13.20
CA SER A 48 -30.75 14.33 -14.04
C SER A 48 -29.30 13.92 -13.77
N PRO A 49 -29.02 13.24 -12.65
CA PRO A 49 -27.65 12.97 -12.21
C PRO A 49 -27.00 11.85 -13.04
N ASN A 50 -26.36 12.23 -14.14
CA ASN A 50 -25.66 11.34 -15.07
C ASN A 50 -24.31 11.90 -15.54
N ALA A 51 -23.87 13.00 -14.89
CA ALA A 51 -22.63 13.71 -15.12
C ALA A 51 -22.42 14.22 -16.55
N ASP A 52 -23.49 14.47 -17.30
CA ASP A 52 -23.41 15.06 -18.65
C ASP A 52 -23.21 16.59 -18.62
N GLY A 53 -23.29 17.21 -17.45
CA GLY A 53 -23.13 18.64 -17.20
C GLY A 53 -24.44 19.42 -17.29
N ASP A 54 -25.57 18.78 -17.63
CA ASP A 54 -26.89 19.35 -17.66
C ASP A 54 -27.73 18.86 -16.47
N THR A 55 -28.07 19.79 -15.58
CA THR A 55 -29.05 19.55 -14.52
C THR A 55 -28.72 18.38 -13.55
N ASP A 56 -27.45 17.99 -13.45
CA ASP A 56 -26.96 16.89 -12.58
C ASP A 56 -27.21 17.08 -11.08
N ALA A 57 -27.25 18.33 -10.62
CA ALA A 57 -27.30 18.63 -9.19
C ALA A 57 -28.19 19.84 -8.88
N ALA A 58 -28.72 19.85 -7.65
CA ALA A 58 -29.46 20.97 -7.07
C ALA A 58 -28.66 21.60 -5.92
N ASN A 59 -28.78 22.92 -5.73
CA ASN A 59 -28.27 23.58 -4.54
C ASN A 59 -29.35 23.62 -3.46
N ILE A 60 -28.96 23.18 -2.26
CA ILE A 60 -29.74 23.25 -1.04
C ILE A 60 -29.16 24.37 -0.19
N SER A 61 -29.97 25.36 0.17
CA SER A 61 -29.59 26.43 1.10
C SER A 61 -30.58 26.56 2.24
N TYR A 62 -30.09 26.90 3.42
CA TYR A 62 -30.90 27.14 4.61
C TYR A 62 -30.11 27.98 5.62
N GLU A 63 -30.82 28.66 6.51
CA GLU A 63 -30.25 29.41 7.62
C GLU A 63 -30.72 28.81 8.95
N ILE A 64 -29.81 28.68 9.90
CA ILE A 64 -30.16 28.31 11.27
C ILE A 64 -29.89 29.48 12.20
N SER A 65 -30.86 29.84 13.04
CA SER A 65 -30.72 31.01 13.92
C SER A 65 -29.94 30.75 15.22
N ARG A 66 -29.70 29.48 15.57
CA ARG A 66 -28.99 29.04 16.80
C ARG A 66 -28.39 27.65 16.57
N ASN A 67 -27.52 27.21 17.48
CA ASN A 67 -26.89 25.89 17.38
C ASN A 67 -27.96 24.80 17.31
N ALA A 68 -27.80 23.88 16.35
CA ALA A 68 -28.72 22.79 16.11
C ALA A 68 -28.03 21.60 15.47
N THR A 69 -28.71 20.46 15.54
CA THR A 69 -28.44 19.28 14.75
C THR A 69 -29.32 19.31 13.52
N VAL A 70 -28.74 19.20 12.32
CA VAL A 70 -29.47 19.23 11.05
C VAL A 70 -29.41 17.89 10.33
N SER A 71 -30.57 17.43 9.88
CA SER A 71 -30.71 16.31 8.96
C SER A 71 -31.35 16.76 7.66
N ILE A 72 -30.83 16.27 6.53
CA ILE A 72 -31.38 16.44 5.18
C ILE A 72 -31.60 15.04 4.62
N TYR A 73 -32.85 14.71 4.32
CA TYR A 73 -33.22 13.40 3.80
C TYR A 73 -34.31 13.49 2.73
N PHE A 74 -34.43 12.42 1.96
CA PHE A 74 -35.37 12.26 0.86
C PHE A 74 -36.23 11.04 1.12
N GLU A 75 -37.54 11.17 0.98
CA GLU A 75 -38.51 10.09 1.18
C GLU A 75 -39.16 9.74 -0.16
N ASN A 76 -39.11 8.48 -0.58
CA ASN A 76 -39.72 8.02 -1.83
C ASN A 76 -41.24 7.76 -1.66
N GLU A 77 -41.93 7.38 -2.74
CA GLU A 77 -43.37 7.05 -2.70
C GLU A 77 -43.71 5.82 -1.84
N ALA A 78 -42.75 4.93 -1.58
CA ALA A 78 -42.90 3.78 -0.70
C ALA A 78 -42.75 4.14 0.80
N GLY A 79 -42.28 5.35 1.11
CA GLY A 79 -41.99 5.82 2.46
C GLY A 79 -40.58 5.50 2.96
N ASP A 80 -39.70 4.98 2.09
CA ASP A 80 -38.29 4.74 2.43
C ASP A 80 -37.56 6.08 2.52
N ARG A 81 -36.70 6.20 3.54
CA ARG A 81 -35.97 7.43 3.85
C ARG A 81 -34.49 7.26 3.56
N PHE A 82 -33.95 8.20 2.79
CA PHE A 82 -32.55 8.23 2.37
C PHE A 82 -31.87 9.50 2.88
N PHE A 83 -30.81 9.37 3.66
CA PHE A 83 -30.13 10.51 4.27
C PHE A 83 -29.02 11.04 3.37
N PHE A 84 -29.05 12.34 3.07
CA PHE A 84 -27.90 13.04 2.50
C PHE A 84 -27.00 13.62 3.60
N ARG A 85 -27.63 14.03 4.70
CA ARG A 85 -26.97 14.45 5.94
C ARG A 85 -27.78 13.92 7.10
N GLU A 86 -27.19 13.10 7.93
CA GLU A 86 -27.79 12.67 9.20
C GLU A 86 -27.10 13.35 10.39
N GLU A 87 -27.91 14.01 11.22
CA GLU A 87 -27.57 14.56 12.52
C GLU A 87 -26.27 15.39 12.55
N LYS A 88 -26.07 16.27 11.57
CA LYS A 88 -24.87 17.10 11.50
C LYS A 88 -25.01 18.32 12.40
N ARG A 89 -24.09 18.49 13.35
CA ARG A 89 -24.00 19.70 14.17
C ARG A 89 -23.71 20.92 13.30
N ARG A 90 -24.44 22.00 13.57
CA ARG A 90 -24.35 23.29 12.88
C ARG A 90 -24.46 24.41 13.90
N GLY A 91 -23.68 25.46 13.71
CA GLY A 91 -23.80 26.71 14.46
C GLY A 91 -24.90 27.58 13.86
N ALA A 92 -25.16 28.73 14.47
CA ALA A 92 -25.98 29.75 13.84
C ALA A 92 -25.30 30.27 12.55
N GLY A 93 -26.07 30.42 11.47
CA GLY A 93 -25.59 30.96 10.21
C GLY A 93 -26.30 30.42 8.98
N GLU A 94 -25.84 30.87 7.82
CA GLU A 94 -26.29 30.42 6.51
C GLU A 94 -25.45 29.24 6.02
N TYR A 95 -26.11 28.27 5.42
CA TYR A 95 -25.52 27.05 4.88
C TYR A 95 -25.98 26.84 3.44
N SER A 96 -25.05 26.38 2.60
CA SER A 96 -25.33 25.97 1.23
C SER A 96 -24.52 24.72 0.90
N VAL A 97 -25.13 23.79 0.18
CA VAL A 97 -24.52 22.54 -0.25
C VAL A 97 -25.13 22.09 -1.58
N THR A 98 -24.29 21.59 -2.48
CA THR A 98 -24.74 20.99 -3.74
C THR A 98 -25.09 19.52 -3.51
N PHE A 99 -26.22 19.08 -4.07
CA PHE A 99 -26.76 17.74 -3.96
C PHE A 99 -26.86 17.12 -5.36
N SER A 100 -26.04 16.10 -5.62
CA SER A 100 -26.00 15.35 -6.89
C SER A 100 -26.97 14.16 -6.94
N GLY A 101 -27.88 14.02 -5.97
CA GLY A 101 -28.68 12.80 -5.84
C GLY A 101 -28.03 11.71 -4.98
N VAL A 102 -26.74 11.83 -4.66
CA VAL A 102 -26.01 10.83 -3.84
C VAL A 102 -26.35 10.99 -2.35
N VAL A 103 -26.65 9.86 -1.72
CA VAL A 103 -27.04 9.71 -0.31
C VAL A 103 -26.16 8.67 0.39
N ASP A 104 -26.34 8.57 1.71
CA ASP A 104 -25.84 7.48 2.54
C ASP A 104 -26.25 6.10 1.93
N PRO A 105 -25.46 5.05 2.18
CA PRO A 105 -25.58 3.81 1.42
C PRO A 105 -26.91 3.10 1.65
N TYR A 106 -27.41 2.47 0.59
CA TYR A 106 -28.58 1.58 0.62
C TYR A 106 -28.46 0.49 -0.45
N THR A 107 -29.13 -0.63 -0.21
CA THR A 107 -29.13 -1.78 -1.13
C THR A 107 -30.49 -1.93 -1.83
N LEU A 108 -30.44 -2.47 -3.03
CA LEU A 108 -31.58 -2.93 -3.81
C LEU A 108 -31.62 -4.46 -3.83
N PRO A 109 -32.79 -5.09 -3.98
CA PRO A 109 -32.92 -6.55 -3.97
C PRO A 109 -32.05 -7.30 -5.00
N ASP A 110 -31.73 -6.64 -6.11
CA ASP A 110 -30.97 -7.23 -7.23
C ASP A 110 -29.47 -6.87 -7.19
N ASP A 111 -28.99 -6.21 -6.14
CA ASP A 111 -27.56 -5.89 -6.03
C ASP A 111 -26.71 -7.16 -5.92
N GLN A 112 -25.69 -7.23 -6.77
CA GLN A 112 -24.64 -8.25 -6.73
C GLN A 112 -23.30 -7.53 -6.69
N ILE A 113 -22.83 -7.22 -5.48
CA ILE A 113 -21.54 -6.57 -5.24
C ILE A 113 -20.67 -7.48 -4.37
N GLN A 114 -19.35 -7.48 -4.58
CA GLN A 114 -18.41 -8.25 -3.77
C GLN A 114 -18.25 -7.64 -2.36
N GLY A 115 -18.27 -6.31 -2.26
CA GLY A 115 -17.97 -5.58 -1.02
C GLY A 115 -19.12 -4.73 -0.50
N GLU A 116 -18.81 -3.50 -0.10
CA GLU A 116 -19.73 -2.56 0.54
C GLU A 116 -20.03 -1.35 -0.36
N ILE A 117 -21.28 -0.92 -0.40
CA ILE A 117 -21.65 0.40 -0.94
C ILE A 117 -21.40 1.45 0.15
N LEU A 118 -20.59 2.45 -0.15
CA LEU A 118 -20.28 3.56 0.77
C LEU A 118 -21.15 4.81 0.52
N ALA A 119 -21.67 4.96 -0.70
CA ALA A 119 -22.59 6.01 -1.09
C ALA A 119 -23.31 5.59 -2.36
N ARG A 120 -24.59 5.94 -2.48
CA ARG A 120 -25.39 5.54 -3.64
C ARG A 120 -26.25 6.67 -4.17
N LEU A 121 -26.40 6.71 -5.48
CA LEU A 121 -27.31 7.64 -6.14
C LEU A 121 -28.76 7.19 -5.91
N LEU A 122 -29.65 8.13 -5.60
CA LEU A 122 -31.08 7.84 -5.57
C LEU A 122 -31.58 7.36 -6.94
N GLN A 123 -32.53 6.43 -6.94
CA GLN A 123 -33.13 5.93 -8.16
C GLN A 123 -34.04 6.98 -8.82
N ASP A 124 -34.36 6.79 -10.10
CA ASP A 124 -35.37 7.59 -10.78
C ASP A 124 -36.71 7.53 -10.02
N GLY A 125 -37.30 8.70 -9.77
CA GLY A 125 -38.51 8.77 -8.97
C GLY A 125 -38.85 10.15 -8.44
N ARG A 126 -39.92 10.20 -7.66
CA ARG A 126 -40.37 11.38 -6.92
C ARG A 126 -39.99 11.23 -5.47
N TYR A 127 -39.42 12.29 -4.91
CA TYR A 127 -38.96 12.36 -3.55
C TYR A 127 -39.53 13.58 -2.85
N THR A 128 -39.94 13.38 -1.59
CA THR A 128 -40.15 14.49 -0.66
C THR A 128 -38.83 14.76 0.05
N TRP A 129 -38.20 15.89 -0.23
CA TRP A 129 -37.04 16.31 0.54
C TRP A 129 -37.49 16.93 1.86
N THR A 130 -36.73 16.70 2.92
CA THR A 130 -36.95 17.28 4.24
C THR A 130 -35.64 17.81 4.80
N ILE A 131 -35.63 19.06 5.23
CA ILE A 131 -34.58 19.65 6.06
C ILE A 131 -35.16 19.82 7.46
N SER A 132 -34.57 19.16 8.44
CA SER A 132 -34.98 19.23 9.85
C SER A 132 -33.83 19.77 10.68
N ALA A 133 -34.13 20.73 11.56
CA ALA A 133 -33.19 21.27 12.53
C ALA A 133 -33.75 21.06 13.95
N THR A 134 -32.95 20.52 14.84
CA THR A 134 -33.30 20.30 16.25
C THR A 134 -32.30 21.04 17.15
N ASP A 135 -32.78 21.96 17.99
CA ASP A 135 -31.94 22.72 18.92
C ASP A 135 -31.64 21.96 20.23
N GLU A 136 -30.82 22.55 21.11
CA GLU A 136 -30.40 21.95 22.38
C GLU A 136 -31.57 21.74 23.36
N ASP A 137 -32.68 22.46 23.18
CA ASP A 137 -33.91 22.32 23.96
C ASP A 137 -34.85 21.26 23.37
N ASN A 138 -34.40 20.49 22.37
CA ASN A 138 -35.16 19.52 21.57
C ASN A 138 -36.34 20.12 20.79
N ASN A 139 -36.35 21.43 20.52
CA ASN A 139 -37.32 21.99 19.58
C ASN A 139 -36.88 21.65 18.16
N THR A 140 -37.79 21.05 17.40
CA THR A 140 -37.54 20.68 16.01
C THR A 140 -38.38 21.52 15.07
N GLU A 141 -37.73 22.15 14.09
CA GLU A 141 -38.38 22.75 12.93
C GLU A 141 -37.97 22.01 11.67
N MET A 142 -38.92 21.81 10.77
CA MET A 142 -38.69 21.12 9.51
C MET A 142 -39.33 21.87 8.35
N GLN A 143 -38.71 21.78 7.19
CA GLN A 143 -39.27 22.24 5.93
C GLN A 143 -39.15 21.17 4.86
N GLN A 144 -40.13 21.13 3.96
CA GLN A 144 -40.26 20.11 2.94
C GLN A 144 -40.56 20.70 1.57
N GLY A 145 -40.34 19.89 0.54
CA GLY A 145 -40.76 20.12 -0.83
C GLY A 145 -40.53 18.89 -1.69
N GLU A 146 -40.74 19.03 -2.99
CA GLU A 146 -40.61 17.93 -3.94
C GLU A 146 -39.32 18.06 -4.76
N LEU A 147 -38.71 16.91 -5.05
CA LEU A 147 -37.64 16.75 -6.02
C LEU A 147 -37.93 15.52 -6.88
N ARG A 148 -37.76 15.67 -8.18
CA ARG A 148 -37.84 14.56 -9.14
C ARG A 148 -36.44 14.22 -9.65
N ILE A 149 -36.13 12.94 -9.70
CA ILE A 149 -34.91 12.39 -10.28
C ILE A 149 -35.31 11.63 -11.55
N VAL A 150 -34.65 11.94 -12.64
CA VAL A 150 -34.89 11.34 -13.97
C VAL A 150 -33.57 11.05 -14.66
N ASP A 151 -33.51 10.02 -15.50
CA ASP A 151 -32.34 9.72 -16.34
C ASP A 151 -31.04 9.62 -15.51
N ALA A 152 -31.13 9.16 -14.26
CA ALA A 152 -29.99 8.99 -13.38
C ALA A 152 -29.10 7.82 -13.83
N ASP A 153 -27.78 7.99 -13.79
CA ASP A 153 -26.84 6.86 -13.96
C ASP A 153 -26.73 6.08 -12.64
N THR A 154 -27.68 5.17 -12.42
CA THR A 154 -27.77 4.39 -11.19
C THR A 154 -26.84 3.18 -11.16
N ALA A 155 -26.04 2.96 -12.22
CA ALA A 155 -25.09 1.86 -12.27
C ALA A 155 -23.92 2.14 -11.31
N LEU A 156 -23.74 1.27 -10.31
CA LEU A 156 -22.65 1.38 -9.35
C LEU A 156 -21.28 1.22 -10.04
N PRO A 157 -20.24 1.92 -9.56
CA PRO A 157 -18.85 1.70 -9.97
C PRO A 157 -18.30 0.39 -9.36
N ASP A 158 -18.98 -0.72 -9.61
CA ASP A 158 -18.75 -2.03 -8.99
C ASP A 158 -17.32 -2.54 -9.24
N ILE A 159 -16.72 -3.11 -8.20
CA ILE A 159 -15.40 -3.73 -8.23
C ILE A 159 -15.60 -5.23 -8.11
N ARG A 160 -15.15 -5.97 -9.12
CA ARG A 160 -15.30 -7.42 -9.21
C ARG A 160 -13.96 -8.11 -9.20
N ASP A 161 -13.98 -9.39 -8.84
CA ASP A 161 -12.83 -10.28 -8.85
C ASP A 161 -11.63 -9.65 -8.09
N PHE A 162 -11.90 -8.92 -7.00
CA PHE A 162 -10.83 -8.35 -6.19
C PHE A 162 -10.12 -9.48 -5.46
N ASP A 163 -8.81 -9.58 -5.71
CA ASP A 163 -7.95 -10.66 -5.23
C ASP A 163 -6.56 -10.10 -4.92
N VAL A 164 -5.92 -10.64 -3.88
CA VAL A 164 -4.58 -10.25 -3.45
C VAL A 164 -3.67 -11.48 -3.47
N TYR A 165 -2.67 -11.47 -4.35
CA TYR A 165 -1.74 -12.59 -4.47
C TYR A 165 -0.27 -12.14 -4.54
N PRO A 166 0.65 -12.80 -3.81
CA PRO A 166 0.39 -13.76 -2.74
C PRO A 166 -0.23 -13.12 -1.49
N GLU A 167 -0.94 -13.93 -0.69
CA GLU A 167 -1.53 -13.50 0.60
C GLU A 167 -0.47 -13.31 1.70
N ILE A 168 0.68 -13.97 1.56
CA ILE A 168 1.85 -13.82 2.43
C ILE A 168 2.94 -13.13 1.64
N PHE A 169 3.46 -12.05 2.21
CA PHE A 169 4.40 -11.14 1.58
C PHE A 169 5.59 -10.91 2.50
N THR A 170 6.79 -11.13 1.97
CA THR A 170 8.05 -11.05 2.70
C THR A 170 8.98 -10.01 2.10
N PRO A 171 8.70 -8.69 2.24
CA PRO A 171 9.50 -7.64 1.63
C PRO A 171 10.86 -7.51 2.31
N ASN A 172 11.83 -8.32 1.92
CA ASN A 172 13.17 -8.39 2.52
C ASN A 172 14.30 -8.43 1.48
N ARG A 173 13.97 -8.28 0.19
CA ARG A 173 14.90 -8.32 -0.95
C ARG A 173 15.67 -9.64 -1.04
N ASP A 174 15.10 -10.73 -0.55
CA ASP A 174 15.74 -12.03 -0.63
C ASP A 174 15.48 -12.76 -1.95
N GLY A 175 14.57 -12.26 -2.78
CA GLY A 175 14.16 -12.81 -4.07
C GLY A 175 12.98 -13.79 -4.00
N VAL A 176 12.29 -13.89 -2.86
CA VAL A 176 11.11 -14.77 -2.63
C VAL A 176 9.97 -13.95 -2.04
N ASP A 177 8.79 -14.05 -2.64
CA ASP A 177 7.55 -13.42 -2.17
C ASP A 177 7.70 -11.95 -1.75
N ASP A 178 8.64 -11.24 -2.39
CA ASP A 178 9.04 -9.85 -2.18
C ASP A 178 8.09 -8.85 -2.85
N ARG A 179 7.00 -9.33 -3.47
CA ARG A 179 6.03 -8.51 -4.21
C ARG A 179 4.63 -9.06 -4.07
N VAL A 180 3.66 -8.17 -4.01
CA VAL A 180 2.22 -8.49 -4.04
C VAL A 180 1.57 -7.83 -5.23
N GLN A 181 0.68 -8.56 -5.88
CA GLN A 181 -0.04 -8.14 -7.06
C GLN A 181 -1.55 -8.16 -6.81
N PRO A 182 -2.12 -7.11 -6.20
CA PRO A 182 -3.57 -6.95 -6.16
C PRO A 182 -4.14 -6.85 -7.58
N TYR A 183 -5.29 -7.47 -7.79
CA TYR A 183 -6.03 -7.47 -9.04
C TYR A 183 -7.48 -7.10 -8.80
N LEU A 184 -8.11 -6.38 -9.73
CA LEU A 184 -9.55 -6.15 -9.77
C LEU A 184 -10.06 -5.91 -11.19
N TYR A 185 -11.37 -6.01 -11.36
CA TYR A 185 -12.09 -5.58 -12.57
C TYR A 185 -13.09 -4.45 -12.23
N LEU A 186 -12.99 -3.31 -12.91
CA LEU A 186 -13.97 -2.23 -12.84
C LEU A 186 -15.11 -2.48 -13.82
N ALA A 187 -16.36 -2.45 -13.33
CA ALA A 187 -17.56 -2.70 -14.14
C ALA A 187 -17.98 -1.54 -15.05
N LYS A 188 -17.42 -0.34 -14.84
CA LYS A 188 -17.61 0.88 -15.66
C LYS A 188 -16.43 1.82 -15.45
N ASP A 189 -16.33 2.84 -16.29
CA ASP A 189 -15.42 3.97 -16.05
C ASP A 189 -15.75 4.66 -14.73
N VAL A 190 -14.71 5.06 -14.00
CA VAL A 190 -14.82 5.74 -12.71
C VAL A 190 -14.04 7.05 -12.72
N ALA A 191 -14.42 8.00 -11.86
CA ALA A 191 -13.68 9.24 -11.68
C ALA A 191 -12.41 9.04 -10.86
N GLN A 192 -12.43 8.06 -9.95
CA GLN A 192 -11.30 7.74 -9.09
C GLN A 192 -11.34 6.27 -8.64
N LEU A 193 -10.22 5.57 -8.82
CA LEU A 193 -9.88 4.33 -8.16
C LEU A 193 -8.71 4.57 -7.20
N ARG A 194 -8.84 4.08 -5.97
CA ARG A 194 -7.77 4.10 -4.96
C ARG A 194 -7.58 2.69 -4.43
N VAL A 195 -6.33 2.22 -4.43
CA VAL A 195 -5.94 0.97 -3.77
C VAL A 195 -4.85 1.28 -2.76
N PHE A 196 -4.99 0.78 -1.54
CA PHE A 196 -4.06 1.09 -0.45
C PHE A 196 -4.07 0.02 0.63
N LEU A 197 -2.94 -0.11 1.33
CA LEU A 197 -2.84 -0.83 2.59
C LEU A 197 -3.38 0.06 3.72
N GLN A 198 -4.31 -0.45 4.53
CA GLN A 198 -4.87 0.28 5.66
C GLN A 198 -4.09 -0.04 6.95
N MET A 199 -3.49 0.99 7.55
CA MET A 199 -2.70 0.84 8.77
C MET A 199 -3.57 0.89 10.03
N PRO A 200 -3.14 0.28 11.17
CA PRO A 200 -3.90 0.27 12.43
C PRO A 200 -4.18 1.66 13.02
N ASP A 201 -3.37 2.67 12.70
CA ASP A 201 -3.57 4.06 13.12
C ASP A 201 -4.54 4.84 12.22
N GLY A 202 -5.09 4.19 11.19
CA GLY A 202 -5.99 4.77 10.20
C GLY A 202 -5.28 5.48 9.05
N SER A 203 -3.94 5.49 9.02
CA SER A 203 -3.20 5.97 7.85
C SER A 203 -3.31 4.97 6.68
N GLU A 204 -3.10 5.48 5.48
CA GLU A 204 -3.18 4.70 4.24
C GLU A 204 -1.81 4.70 3.56
N VAL A 205 -1.36 3.53 3.11
CA VAL A 205 -0.18 3.40 2.25
C VAL A 205 -0.68 3.12 0.83
N PRO A 206 -0.61 4.09 -0.09
CA PRO A 206 -1.08 3.90 -1.46
C PRO A 206 -0.32 2.78 -2.16
N ILE A 207 -1.04 1.95 -2.90
CA ILE A 207 -0.48 0.95 -3.79
C ILE A 207 -0.65 1.45 -5.22
N SER A 208 0.46 1.51 -5.95
CA SER A 208 0.46 2.04 -7.31
C SER A 208 -0.05 0.99 -8.28
N GLU A 209 -0.85 1.46 -9.24
CA GLU A 209 -1.24 0.65 -10.38
C GLU A 209 -0.02 0.37 -11.24
N PHE A 210 0.11 -0.87 -11.70
CA PHE A 210 1.14 -1.27 -12.64
C PHE A 210 0.86 -0.60 -13.99
N GLU A 211 1.88 -0.03 -14.63
CA GLU A 211 1.70 0.66 -15.91
C GLU A 211 1.26 -0.35 -16.99
N GLN A 212 0.00 -0.26 -17.42
CA GLN A 212 -0.65 -1.19 -18.36
C GLN A 212 -1.22 -0.49 -19.59
N VAL A 213 -1.83 -1.29 -20.48
CA VAL A 213 -2.56 -0.84 -21.68
C VAL A 213 -3.92 -0.22 -21.32
N VAL A 214 -4.51 -0.59 -20.17
CA VAL A 214 -5.78 -0.02 -19.70
C VAL A 214 -5.50 1.37 -19.12
N GLU A 215 -6.26 2.36 -19.58
CA GLU A 215 -6.17 3.73 -19.06
C GLU A 215 -6.59 3.75 -17.58
N PRO A 216 -5.91 4.50 -16.72
CA PRO A 216 -6.30 4.61 -15.31
C PRO A 216 -7.78 4.98 -15.15
N ASN A 217 -8.48 4.27 -14.26
CA ASN A 217 -9.91 4.44 -13.95
C ASN A 217 -10.91 4.04 -15.06
N ALA A 218 -10.46 3.48 -16.18
CA ALA A 218 -11.36 2.99 -17.23
C ALA A 218 -12.01 1.65 -16.84
N GLU A 219 -13.13 1.29 -17.47
CA GLU A 219 -13.69 -0.06 -17.36
C GLU A 219 -12.66 -1.12 -17.77
N GLY A 220 -12.57 -2.20 -16.99
CA GLY A 220 -11.72 -3.34 -17.32
C GLY A 220 -10.84 -3.81 -16.18
N PRO A 221 -9.83 -4.65 -16.49
CA PRO A 221 -8.92 -5.20 -15.50
C PRO A 221 -7.85 -4.19 -15.09
N HIS A 222 -7.59 -4.10 -13.79
CA HIS A 222 -6.53 -3.30 -13.18
C HIS A 222 -5.62 -4.19 -12.35
N TYR A 223 -4.31 -3.94 -12.46
CA TYR A 223 -3.28 -4.70 -11.78
C TYR A 223 -2.39 -3.76 -11.01
N PHE A 224 -2.00 -4.18 -9.82
CA PHE A 224 -1.19 -3.39 -8.91
C PHE A 224 0.11 -4.13 -8.62
N ASP A 225 1.14 -3.39 -8.21
CA ASP A 225 2.41 -3.97 -7.79
C ASP A 225 2.89 -3.26 -6.52
N TYR A 226 3.14 -4.04 -5.47
CA TYR A 226 3.60 -3.54 -4.18
C TYR A 226 4.81 -4.32 -3.70
N GLU A 227 5.94 -3.62 -3.54
CA GLU A 227 7.20 -4.18 -3.02
C GLU A 227 7.52 -3.71 -1.58
N GLY A 228 6.64 -2.93 -0.96
CA GLY A 228 6.82 -2.52 0.45
C GLY A 228 7.74 -1.31 0.64
N GLY A 229 8.13 -0.64 -0.44
CA GLY A 229 9.09 0.48 -0.45
C GLY A 229 10.53 0.03 -0.25
N VAL A 230 10.79 -1.27 -0.10
CA VAL A 230 12.11 -1.78 0.21
C VAL A 230 13.08 -1.52 -0.91
N ASP A 231 12.70 -1.57 -2.19
CA ASP A 231 13.59 -1.32 -3.33
C ASP A 231 14.14 0.12 -3.33
N ASP A 232 13.35 1.09 -2.86
CA ASP A 232 13.77 2.48 -2.64
C ASP A 232 14.46 2.71 -1.27
N GLY A 233 14.68 1.64 -0.51
CA GLY A 233 15.34 1.66 0.81
C GLY A 233 14.44 2.11 1.95
N ALA A 234 13.12 2.16 1.75
CA ALA A 234 12.16 2.39 2.81
C ALA A 234 12.06 1.14 3.71
N THR A 235 11.61 1.37 4.95
CA THR A 235 11.25 0.27 5.85
C THR A 235 9.80 -0.10 5.56
N PRO A 236 9.48 -1.37 5.26
CA PRO A 236 8.12 -1.80 5.02
C PRO A 236 7.31 -1.71 6.33
N PRO A 237 5.98 -1.78 6.26
CA PRO A 237 5.15 -1.93 7.45
C PRO A 237 5.62 -3.11 8.32
N PRO A 238 5.46 -3.05 9.65
CA PRO A 238 5.81 -4.16 10.54
C PRO A 238 5.06 -5.45 10.19
N ASP A 239 5.60 -6.59 10.59
CA ASP A 239 4.92 -7.87 10.46
C ASP A 239 3.50 -7.84 11.06
N GLY A 240 2.54 -8.38 10.33
CA GLY A 240 1.13 -8.35 10.69
C GLY A 240 0.21 -8.58 9.50
N THR A 241 -1.07 -8.75 9.79
CA THR A 241 -2.12 -8.85 8.77
C THR A 241 -2.82 -7.49 8.65
N TYR A 242 -2.92 -7.00 7.42
CA TYR A 242 -3.45 -5.68 7.09
C TYR A 242 -4.50 -5.82 5.98
N PRO A 243 -5.56 -5.00 6.00
CA PRO A 243 -6.47 -4.93 4.86
C PRO A 243 -5.81 -4.19 3.70
N ILE A 244 -5.84 -4.78 2.51
CA ILE A 244 -5.76 -4.01 1.26
C ILE A 244 -7.17 -3.63 0.87
N VAL A 245 -7.36 -2.35 0.60
CA VAL A 245 -8.65 -1.75 0.32
C VAL A 245 -8.63 -1.15 -1.07
N ALA A 246 -9.64 -1.45 -1.87
CA ALA A 246 -9.94 -0.72 -3.10
C ALA A 246 -11.24 0.08 -2.95
N ILE A 247 -11.22 1.36 -3.33
CA ILE A 247 -12.40 2.23 -3.37
C ILE A 247 -12.52 2.82 -4.77
N ALA A 248 -13.67 2.59 -5.39
CA ALA A 248 -14.04 3.17 -6.68
C ALA A 248 -15.14 4.22 -6.50
N GLN A 249 -15.01 5.34 -7.21
CA GLN A 249 -15.97 6.44 -7.23
C GLN A 249 -16.23 6.91 -8.66
N ASP A 250 -17.50 6.99 -9.07
CA ASP A 250 -17.90 7.56 -10.36
C ASP A 250 -18.01 9.10 -10.33
N LEU A 251 -18.48 9.69 -11.43
CA LEU A 251 -18.60 11.15 -11.56
C LEU A 251 -19.79 11.72 -10.77
N GLU A 252 -20.85 10.94 -10.58
CA GLU A 252 -22.04 11.29 -9.80
C GLU A 252 -21.75 11.33 -8.28
N GLY A 253 -20.79 10.51 -7.84
CA GLY A 253 -20.30 10.39 -6.48
C GLY A 253 -20.72 9.09 -5.78
N GLN A 254 -21.23 8.10 -6.50
CA GLN A 254 -21.45 6.75 -5.98
C GLN A 254 -20.11 6.13 -5.62
N ARG A 255 -20.07 5.33 -4.55
CA ARG A 255 -18.83 4.74 -4.05
C ARG A 255 -19.05 3.31 -3.60
N VAL A 256 -18.12 2.45 -3.97
CA VAL A 256 -18.04 1.08 -3.46
C VAL A 256 -16.65 0.82 -2.90
N ARG A 257 -16.58 -0.12 -1.97
CA ARG A 257 -15.36 -0.57 -1.31
C ARG A 257 -15.29 -2.08 -1.36
N VAL A 258 -14.14 -2.62 -1.73
CA VAL A 258 -13.78 -4.02 -1.49
C VAL A 258 -12.50 -4.06 -0.65
N GLU A 259 -12.34 -5.13 0.10
CA GLU A 259 -11.14 -5.36 0.90
C GLU A 259 -10.80 -6.85 0.93
N ASP A 260 -9.52 -7.12 1.12
CA ASP A 260 -8.93 -8.44 1.26
C ASP A 260 -7.71 -8.34 2.19
N GLU A 261 -7.23 -9.45 2.70
CA GLU A 261 -6.16 -9.49 3.69
C GLU A 261 -4.78 -9.71 3.05
N LEU A 262 -3.79 -8.95 3.51
CA LEU A 262 -2.37 -9.17 3.23
C LEU A 262 -1.62 -9.41 4.52
N THR A 263 -0.87 -10.51 4.61
CA THR A 263 0.00 -10.81 5.74
C THR A 263 1.45 -10.49 5.38
N ILE A 264 2.02 -9.53 6.11
CA ILE A 264 3.44 -9.14 6.00
C ILE A 264 4.24 -9.95 7.03
N GLN A 265 5.32 -10.57 6.57
CA GLN A 265 6.27 -11.30 7.44
C GLN A 265 7.70 -10.95 7.09
N PHE A 266 8.59 -10.97 8.08
CA PHE A 266 10.02 -10.84 7.87
C PHE A 266 10.44 -9.57 7.10
N GLY A 267 9.61 -8.52 7.13
CA GLY A 267 9.84 -7.32 6.33
C GLY A 267 11.05 -6.52 6.81
N GLY A 268 11.84 -5.99 5.89
CA GLY A 268 12.91 -5.04 6.21
C GLY A 268 14.06 -5.02 5.22
N VAL A 269 14.90 -3.98 5.31
CA VAL A 269 16.14 -3.93 4.52
C VAL A 269 17.18 -4.86 5.18
N PRO A 270 17.72 -5.86 4.44
CA PRO A 270 18.71 -6.79 4.99
C PRO A 270 20.00 -6.06 5.34
N ARG A 271 20.54 -6.34 6.53
CA ARG A 271 21.73 -5.66 7.07
C ARG A 271 22.75 -6.66 7.56
N VAL A 272 23.72 -6.94 6.71
CA VAL A 272 24.81 -7.88 6.96
C VAL A 272 26.15 -7.15 6.94
N ARG A 273 27.07 -7.56 7.82
CA ARG A 273 28.44 -7.03 7.82
C ARG A 273 29.47 -8.09 8.13
N ILE A 274 30.67 -7.89 7.59
CA ILE A 274 31.88 -8.57 8.04
C ILE A 274 32.40 -7.84 9.29
N ILE A 275 32.65 -8.60 10.35
CA ILE A 275 33.14 -8.06 11.62
C ILE A 275 34.66 -7.98 11.57
N SER A 276 35.19 -6.77 11.71
CA SER A 276 36.61 -6.56 11.99
C SER A 276 36.85 -6.65 13.50
N PRO A 277 37.67 -7.60 13.99
CA PRO A 277 37.91 -7.73 15.42
C PRO A 277 38.75 -6.54 15.95
N PRO A 278 38.62 -6.15 17.23
CA PRO A 278 39.43 -5.08 17.83
C PRO A 278 40.94 -5.34 17.80
N ALA A 279 41.33 -6.61 17.71
CA ALA A 279 42.69 -7.08 17.49
C ALA A 279 42.65 -8.32 16.60
N GLY A 280 43.56 -8.42 15.65
CA GLY A 280 43.58 -9.45 14.61
C GLY A 280 43.20 -8.90 13.23
N GLU A 281 43.08 -9.80 12.27
CA GLU A 281 42.77 -9.47 10.88
C GLU A 281 41.27 -9.61 10.62
N THR A 282 40.73 -8.76 9.75
CA THR A 282 39.32 -8.85 9.29
C THR A 282 39.08 -10.14 8.50
N VAL A 283 40.07 -10.54 7.71
CA VAL A 283 40.14 -11.82 7.00
C VAL A 283 41.39 -12.51 7.51
N ALA A 284 41.24 -13.55 8.31
CA ALA A 284 42.38 -14.25 8.90
C ALA A 284 42.84 -15.35 7.96
N TRP A 285 43.95 -15.13 7.26
CA TRP A 285 44.59 -16.12 6.40
C TRP A 285 45.55 -17.01 7.20
N ASP A 286 45.62 -18.29 6.86
CA ASP A 286 46.57 -19.21 7.52
C ASP A 286 48.02 -19.03 7.02
N LYS A 287 48.18 -18.54 5.78
CA LYS A 287 49.45 -18.34 5.09
C LYS A 287 49.35 -17.13 4.14
N THR A 288 50.48 -16.47 3.91
CA THR A 288 50.63 -15.42 2.87
C THR A 288 51.51 -15.85 1.69
N ALA A 289 52.10 -17.03 1.77
CA ALA A 289 52.82 -17.69 0.69
C ALA A 289 52.45 -19.18 0.65
N VAL A 290 52.18 -19.71 -0.55
CA VAL A 290 51.67 -21.07 -0.74
C VAL A 290 52.33 -21.73 -1.96
N PRO A 291 52.93 -22.92 -1.80
CA PRO A 291 53.40 -23.70 -2.94
C PRO A 291 52.28 -24.12 -3.88
N LEU A 292 52.62 -24.24 -5.16
CA LEU A 292 51.72 -24.89 -6.13
C LEU A 292 51.30 -26.28 -5.62
N CYS A 293 50.02 -26.59 -5.80
CA CYS A 293 49.30 -27.77 -5.30
C CYS A 293 49.05 -27.82 -3.79
N ASP A 294 49.49 -26.83 -3.02
CA ASP A 294 49.14 -26.67 -1.61
C ASP A 294 47.90 -25.78 -1.43
N VAL A 295 47.44 -25.66 -0.19
CA VAL A 295 46.18 -25.01 0.18
C VAL A 295 46.45 -23.78 1.06
N ILE A 296 45.71 -22.71 0.78
CA ILE A 296 45.49 -21.59 1.70
C ILE A 296 44.07 -21.66 2.24
N SER A 297 43.89 -21.25 3.49
CA SER A 297 42.61 -21.21 4.18
C SER A 297 42.39 -19.85 4.82
N PHE A 298 41.14 -19.47 4.97
CA PHE A 298 40.76 -18.25 5.66
C PHE A 298 39.62 -18.47 6.65
N SER A 299 39.45 -17.52 7.56
CA SER A 299 38.23 -17.36 8.33
C SER A 299 37.77 -15.90 8.38
N VAL A 300 36.46 -15.69 8.28
CA VAL A 300 35.78 -14.38 8.34
C VAL A 300 34.55 -14.50 9.23
N THR A 301 34.35 -13.52 10.10
CA THR A 301 33.13 -13.44 10.93
C THR A 301 32.09 -12.55 10.25
N VAL A 302 30.88 -13.06 10.08
CA VAL A 302 29.74 -12.33 9.48
C VAL A 302 28.61 -12.22 10.50
N GLU A 303 27.92 -11.09 10.52
CA GLU A 303 26.81 -10.82 11.43
C GLU A 303 25.63 -10.23 10.65
N ASN A 304 24.44 -10.77 10.89
CA ASN A 304 23.20 -10.10 10.57
C ASN A 304 22.86 -9.14 11.72
N TYR A 305 23.11 -7.85 11.52
CA TYR A 305 22.85 -6.82 12.52
C TYR A 305 21.53 -6.07 12.27
N GLY A 306 20.74 -6.56 11.31
CA GLY A 306 19.41 -6.06 10.98
C GLY A 306 18.31 -6.68 11.83
N SER A 307 17.08 -6.46 11.37
CA SER A 307 15.86 -7.02 11.95
C SER A 307 15.17 -8.06 11.06
N THR A 308 15.65 -8.24 9.82
CA THR A 308 15.09 -9.21 8.86
C THR A 308 16.05 -10.41 8.68
N PRO A 309 15.54 -11.64 8.52
CA PRO A 309 16.33 -12.80 8.08
C PRO A 309 17.08 -12.53 6.78
N VAL A 310 18.26 -13.14 6.64
CA VAL A 310 19.13 -12.98 5.46
C VAL A 310 19.27 -14.31 4.78
N ARG A 311 18.70 -14.45 3.58
CA ARG A 311 18.79 -15.67 2.78
C ARG A 311 20.22 -15.90 2.32
N THR A 312 20.71 -17.13 2.43
CA THR A 312 22.05 -17.51 1.99
C THR A 312 22.04 -18.85 1.26
N SER A 313 23.03 -19.07 0.39
CA SER A 313 23.16 -20.29 -0.39
C SER A 313 24.62 -20.67 -0.54
N GLY A 314 24.84 -21.94 -0.86
CA GLY A 314 26.13 -22.59 -0.83
C GLY A 314 27.16 -22.12 -1.87
N PRO A 315 28.31 -22.81 -1.87
CA PRO A 315 28.63 -23.98 -1.02
C PRO A 315 28.78 -23.64 0.48
N PRO A 316 28.62 -24.61 1.39
CA PRO A 316 28.73 -24.37 2.83
C PRO A 316 30.16 -23.98 3.25
N PRO A 317 30.32 -23.30 4.39
CA PRO A 317 31.62 -23.05 4.99
C PRO A 317 32.47 -24.33 5.10
N GLY A 318 33.78 -24.19 4.96
CA GLY A 318 34.75 -25.28 4.92
C GLY A 318 34.97 -25.87 3.52
N THR A 319 34.16 -25.47 2.53
CA THR A 319 34.34 -25.94 1.15
C THR A 319 35.65 -25.44 0.56
N MET A 320 36.39 -26.37 -0.07
CA MET A 320 37.63 -26.09 -0.78
C MET A 320 37.37 -25.89 -2.28
N TYR A 321 37.92 -24.81 -2.83
CA TYR A 321 38.01 -24.55 -4.27
C TYR A 321 39.39 -24.96 -4.80
N ASP A 322 39.46 -25.34 -6.08
CA ASP A 322 40.72 -25.23 -6.82
C ASP A 322 40.78 -23.81 -7.41
N SER A 323 41.97 -23.25 -7.56
CA SER A 323 42.15 -21.85 -8.01
C SER A 323 41.64 -21.58 -9.43
N GLU A 324 41.35 -22.62 -10.21
CA GLU A 324 40.74 -22.50 -11.55
C GLU A 324 39.22 -22.74 -11.53
N TRP A 325 38.64 -23.04 -10.36
CA TRP A 325 37.20 -23.23 -10.19
C TRP A 325 36.53 -21.93 -9.76
N ASN A 326 35.22 -21.90 -9.92
CA ASN A 326 34.36 -20.87 -9.36
C ASN A 326 33.07 -21.49 -8.82
N TYR A 327 32.20 -20.68 -8.22
CA TYR A 327 30.93 -21.12 -7.67
C TYR A 327 30.06 -21.92 -8.68
N ASN A 328 30.10 -21.57 -9.97
CA ASN A 328 29.38 -22.31 -11.03
C ASN A 328 29.99 -23.69 -11.29
N THR A 329 31.32 -23.82 -11.19
CA THR A 329 32.01 -25.11 -11.33
C THR A 329 31.56 -26.08 -10.24
N LEU A 330 31.29 -25.56 -9.04
CA LEU A 330 30.73 -26.33 -7.94
C LEU A 330 29.21 -26.52 -8.03
N GLY A 331 28.53 -26.06 -9.07
CA GLY A 331 27.07 -26.21 -9.21
C GLY A 331 26.23 -25.24 -8.36
N TRP A 332 26.84 -24.23 -7.73
CA TRP A 332 26.15 -23.24 -6.90
C TRP A 332 25.88 -21.95 -7.68
N PHE A 333 24.95 -22.02 -8.64
CA PHE A 333 24.60 -20.91 -9.53
C PHE A 333 24.06 -19.68 -8.79
N THR A 334 24.03 -18.54 -9.50
CA THR A 334 23.49 -17.28 -8.99
C THR A 334 22.00 -17.41 -8.68
N GLN A 335 21.58 -16.87 -7.53
CA GLN A 335 20.20 -16.81 -7.09
C GLN A 335 19.90 -15.40 -6.58
N SER A 336 19.00 -14.67 -7.25
CA SER A 336 18.70 -13.27 -6.93
C SER A 336 18.30 -13.10 -5.47
N GLY A 337 18.84 -12.08 -4.79
CA GLY A 337 18.56 -11.77 -3.39
C GLY A 337 19.29 -12.61 -2.34
N VAL A 338 20.04 -13.64 -2.75
CA VAL A 338 20.88 -14.43 -1.83
C VAL A 338 22.13 -13.66 -1.41
N PHE A 339 22.49 -13.75 -0.13
CA PHE A 339 23.78 -13.30 0.37
C PHE A 339 24.82 -14.41 0.38
N ARG A 340 26.03 -14.11 -0.12
CA ARG A 340 27.22 -14.97 0.00
C ARG A 340 28.44 -14.19 0.43
N LEU A 341 29.32 -14.84 1.20
CA LEU A 341 30.67 -14.35 1.41
C LEU A 341 31.49 -14.72 0.17
N GLY A 342 32.18 -13.77 -0.43
CA GLY A 342 33.08 -14.02 -1.54
C GLY A 342 34.53 -13.70 -1.23
N ILE A 343 35.45 -14.43 -1.87
CA ILE A 343 36.84 -14.03 -1.98
C ILE A 343 37.10 -13.61 -3.43
N GLY A 344 37.55 -12.37 -3.59
CA GLY A 344 37.91 -11.75 -4.87
C GLY A 344 39.40 -11.49 -4.95
N TYR A 345 39.87 -11.19 -6.16
CA TYR A 345 41.28 -10.87 -6.41
C TYR A 345 41.44 -9.88 -7.56
N GLU A 346 42.57 -9.18 -7.59
CA GLU A 346 42.89 -8.21 -8.65
C GLU A 346 42.89 -8.89 -10.03
N ASN A 347 42.18 -8.31 -11.01
CA ASN A 347 41.96 -8.84 -12.36
C ASN A 347 41.11 -10.13 -12.42
N GLU A 348 40.21 -10.34 -11.46
CA GLU A 348 39.17 -11.37 -11.56
C GLU A 348 38.31 -11.20 -12.83
N LEU A 349 38.09 -12.29 -13.57
CA LEU A 349 37.24 -12.29 -14.78
C LEU A 349 35.75 -12.31 -14.45
N THR A 350 35.42 -12.97 -13.34
CA THR A 350 34.07 -13.03 -12.76
C THR A 350 34.16 -12.42 -11.38
N ASN A 351 33.25 -11.51 -11.06
CA ASN A 351 33.26 -10.85 -9.76
C ASN A 351 33.10 -11.86 -8.62
N TYR A 352 34.02 -11.85 -7.65
CA TYR A 352 34.05 -12.78 -6.52
C TYR A 352 33.83 -14.25 -6.95
N PRO A 353 34.81 -14.88 -7.63
CA PRO A 353 34.64 -16.20 -8.23
C PRO A 353 34.51 -17.32 -7.18
N TYR A 354 35.05 -17.12 -5.98
CA TYR A 354 34.89 -18.04 -4.85
C TYR A 354 33.84 -17.49 -3.90
N ARG A 355 32.79 -18.27 -3.63
CA ARG A 355 31.67 -17.87 -2.76
C ARG A 355 31.32 -18.96 -1.76
N TRP A 356 30.78 -18.58 -0.61
CA TRP A 356 30.30 -19.48 0.44
C TRP A 356 29.01 -18.95 1.08
N ALA A 357 28.18 -19.88 1.58
CA ALA A 357 27.04 -19.56 2.42
C ALA A 357 27.48 -18.85 3.71
N LEU A 358 26.59 -18.04 4.25
CA LEU A 358 26.77 -17.30 5.50
C LEU A 358 26.46 -18.17 6.73
N GLY A 359 27.06 -19.35 6.81
CA GLY A 359 26.88 -20.28 7.93
C GLY A 359 26.76 -21.73 7.48
N SER A 360 26.94 -22.65 8.41
CA SER A 360 26.67 -24.08 8.21
C SER A 360 25.18 -24.40 8.44
N SER A 361 24.75 -25.60 8.03
CA SER A 361 23.36 -26.06 8.26
C SER A 361 22.96 -26.17 9.74
N GLU A 362 23.93 -26.19 10.66
CA GLU A 362 23.67 -26.19 12.11
C GLU A 362 23.47 -24.78 12.68
N GLU A 363 23.96 -23.76 11.98
CA GLU A 363 23.88 -22.34 12.36
C GLU A 363 22.73 -21.61 11.65
N LEU A 364 22.27 -22.13 10.50
CA LEU A 364 21.23 -21.52 9.68
C LEU A 364 19.84 -22.06 10.04
N THR A 365 18.85 -21.19 9.94
CA THR A 365 17.44 -21.56 10.10
C THR A 365 16.82 -21.80 8.71
N VAL A 366 16.09 -22.90 8.55
CA VAL A 366 15.37 -23.18 7.29
C VAL A 366 13.93 -22.68 7.39
N ILE A 367 13.53 -21.83 6.44
CA ILE A 367 12.18 -21.29 6.30
C ILE A 367 11.75 -21.54 4.85
N ASP A 368 10.63 -22.24 4.65
CA ASP A 368 10.07 -22.57 3.33
C ASP A 368 11.07 -23.18 2.32
N GLY A 369 12.02 -23.96 2.85
CA GLY A 369 13.04 -24.65 2.05
C GLY A 369 14.32 -23.83 1.80
N PHE A 370 14.37 -22.57 2.22
CA PHE A 370 15.56 -21.71 2.09
C PHE A 370 16.29 -21.55 3.42
N SER A 371 17.61 -21.37 3.36
CA SER A 371 18.46 -21.19 4.54
C SER A 371 18.69 -19.71 4.86
N TYR A 372 18.53 -19.35 6.13
CA TYR A 372 18.61 -17.98 6.62
C TYR A 372 19.58 -17.80 7.79
N LEU A 373 20.34 -16.72 7.75
CA LEU A 373 21.04 -16.16 8.91
C LEU A 373 20.08 -15.21 9.64
N MET A 374 19.65 -15.56 10.85
CA MET A 374 18.60 -14.83 11.56
C MET A 374 19.10 -13.50 12.16
N PRO A 375 18.19 -12.55 12.44
CA PRO A 375 18.56 -11.28 13.08
C PRO A 375 19.36 -11.45 14.37
N GLY A 376 20.50 -10.78 14.47
CA GLY A 376 21.40 -10.83 15.62
C GLY A 376 22.39 -12.00 15.60
N ASP A 377 22.23 -12.96 14.69
CA ASP A 377 23.14 -14.09 14.58
C ASP A 377 24.48 -13.70 13.99
N ARG A 378 25.50 -14.44 14.44
CA ARG A 378 26.88 -14.29 14.00
C ARG A 378 27.47 -15.66 13.70
N VAL A 379 28.10 -15.77 12.55
CA VAL A 379 28.73 -16.99 12.06
C VAL A 379 30.20 -16.76 11.72
N THR A 380 30.99 -17.83 11.76
CA THR A 380 32.36 -17.83 11.23
C THR A 380 32.38 -18.63 9.94
N VAL A 381 32.51 -17.93 8.82
CA VAL A 381 32.65 -18.56 7.51
C VAL A 381 34.13 -18.89 7.30
N THR A 382 34.39 -20.14 6.97
CA THR A 382 35.73 -20.63 6.60
C THR A 382 35.71 -21.12 5.16
N GLY A 383 36.85 -21.05 4.52
CA GLY A 383 37.02 -21.56 3.15
C GLY A 383 38.48 -21.84 2.87
N SER A 384 38.72 -22.59 1.81
CA SER A 384 40.08 -22.87 1.36
C SER A 384 40.18 -22.88 -0.16
N ILE A 385 41.36 -22.53 -0.66
CA ILE A 385 41.67 -22.52 -2.08
C ILE A 385 42.97 -23.30 -2.27
N ARG A 386 42.90 -24.36 -3.08
CA ARG A 386 44.04 -25.15 -3.52
C ARG A 386 44.64 -24.49 -4.76
N MET A 387 45.92 -24.16 -4.70
CA MET A 387 46.62 -23.48 -5.79
C MET A 387 46.99 -24.47 -6.90
N THR A 388 46.05 -24.79 -7.79
CA THR A 388 46.33 -25.62 -8.96
C THR A 388 47.06 -24.85 -10.06
N ASN A 389 46.94 -23.52 -10.02
CA ASN A 389 47.59 -22.57 -10.89
C ASN A 389 47.78 -21.24 -10.14
N GLU A 390 48.53 -20.32 -10.72
CA GLU A 390 48.44 -18.92 -10.32
C GLU A 390 47.03 -18.41 -10.68
N PHE A 391 46.45 -17.53 -9.85
CA PHE A 391 45.17 -16.89 -10.15
C PHE A 391 45.40 -15.39 -10.38
N GLY A 392 44.75 -14.83 -11.41
CA GLY A 392 45.02 -13.47 -11.87
C GLY A 392 46.30 -13.36 -12.72
N ASP A 393 46.71 -12.11 -12.99
CA ASP A 393 47.86 -11.78 -13.85
C ASP A 393 49.11 -11.34 -13.06
N ARG A 394 49.09 -11.49 -11.73
CA ARG A 394 50.14 -10.98 -10.83
C ARG A 394 50.51 -12.01 -9.75
N ASN A 395 51.77 -11.98 -9.32
CA ASN A 395 52.27 -12.75 -8.18
C ASN A 395 53.34 -11.90 -7.44
N PRO A 396 53.12 -11.46 -6.19
CA PRO A 396 51.99 -11.77 -5.32
C PRO A 396 50.67 -11.13 -5.78
N GLN A 397 49.59 -11.84 -5.53
CA GLN A 397 48.24 -11.51 -5.96
C GLN A 397 47.43 -10.93 -4.79
N PRO A 398 46.94 -9.68 -4.88
CA PRO A 398 46.02 -9.13 -3.88
C PRO A 398 44.69 -9.91 -3.87
N VAL A 399 44.30 -10.37 -2.68
CA VAL A 399 43.01 -11.03 -2.40
C VAL A 399 42.26 -10.30 -1.30
N TRP A 400 40.93 -10.42 -1.30
CA TRP A 400 40.08 -9.78 -0.30
C TRP A 400 38.76 -10.51 -0.13
N ALA A 401 38.10 -10.29 1.02
CA ALA A 401 36.72 -10.71 1.22
C ALA A 401 35.72 -9.64 0.76
N GLY A 402 34.50 -10.09 0.46
CA GLY A 402 33.35 -9.21 0.35
C GLY A 402 32.02 -9.91 0.57
N LEU A 403 30.97 -9.13 0.80
CA LEU A 403 29.59 -9.61 0.89
C LEU A 403 28.85 -9.27 -0.41
N ILE A 404 28.26 -10.29 -1.01
CA ILE A 404 27.56 -10.21 -2.28
C ILE A 404 26.08 -10.45 -2.00
N HIS A 405 25.24 -9.49 -2.34
CA HIS A 405 23.78 -9.62 -2.38
C HIS A 405 23.38 -9.77 -3.84
N GLU A 406 23.16 -11.01 -4.26
CA GLU A 406 23.12 -11.37 -5.69
C GLU A 406 22.00 -10.66 -6.45
N ASP A 407 22.30 -10.15 -7.65
CA ASP A 407 21.43 -9.31 -8.49
C ASP A 407 20.92 -8.00 -7.83
N VAL A 408 21.35 -7.69 -6.61
CA VAL A 408 20.99 -6.45 -5.89
C VAL A 408 22.20 -5.53 -5.77
N GLU A 409 23.25 -5.95 -5.06
CA GLU A 409 24.47 -5.16 -4.88
C GLU A 409 25.68 -5.99 -4.42
N VAL A 410 26.87 -5.45 -4.62
CA VAL A 410 28.00 -5.77 -3.74
C VAL A 410 27.95 -4.76 -2.60
N VAL A 411 27.85 -5.26 -1.36
CA VAL A 411 27.60 -4.38 -0.19
C VAL A 411 28.77 -3.40 -0.06
N THR A 412 28.52 -2.13 -0.38
CA THR A 412 29.58 -1.12 -0.61
C THR A 412 30.58 -1.02 0.55
N PHE A 413 30.12 -1.06 1.80
CA PHE A 413 30.98 -0.97 2.99
C PHE A 413 31.72 -2.27 3.35
N ASN A 414 31.35 -3.37 2.70
CA ASN A 414 32.01 -4.67 2.84
C ASN A 414 32.66 -5.10 1.52
N GLU A 415 32.86 -4.19 0.57
CA GLU A 415 33.65 -4.47 -0.62
C GLU A 415 35.15 -4.43 -0.25
N ARG A 416 35.92 -5.38 -0.78
CA ARG A 416 37.39 -5.42 -0.66
C ARG A 416 37.95 -5.29 0.76
N LEU A 417 37.42 -6.08 1.69
CA LEU A 417 37.90 -6.12 3.08
C LEU A 417 39.08 -7.07 3.28
N GLY A 418 40.00 -6.68 4.17
CA GLY A 418 41.15 -7.50 4.55
C GLY A 418 42.05 -7.86 3.37
N ILE A 419 42.42 -6.85 2.57
CA ILE A 419 43.32 -7.04 1.43
C ILE A 419 44.64 -7.64 1.91
N GLU A 420 45.01 -8.79 1.36
CA GLU A 420 46.26 -9.48 1.63
C GLU A 420 46.99 -9.82 0.32
N GLU A 421 48.31 -9.72 0.28
CA GLU A 421 49.10 -10.10 -0.89
C GLU A 421 49.54 -11.57 -0.76
N ILE A 422 48.88 -12.47 -1.49
CA ILE A 422 49.21 -13.90 -1.47
C ILE A 422 50.25 -14.22 -2.55
N THR A 423 51.37 -14.79 -2.14
CA THR A 423 52.42 -15.29 -3.05
C THR A 423 52.17 -16.75 -3.38
N VAL A 424 52.14 -17.12 -4.66
CA VAL A 424 52.16 -18.53 -5.08
C VAL A 424 53.60 -18.91 -5.40
N ASP A 425 54.19 -19.86 -4.67
CA ASP A 425 55.55 -20.33 -4.96
C ASP A 425 55.51 -21.27 -6.18
N VAL A 426 55.88 -20.71 -7.34
CA VAL A 426 55.90 -21.42 -8.63
C VAL A 426 57.31 -21.90 -8.94
N PRO A 427 57.56 -23.21 -9.04
CA PRO A 427 58.83 -23.75 -9.52
C PRO A 427 59.12 -23.34 -10.97
N ASP A 428 60.36 -23.47 -11.41
CA ASP A 428 60.66 -23.28 -12.84
C ASP A 428 59.83 -24.21 -13.74
N GLU A 429 59.64 -23.81 -14.98
CA GLU A 429 58.74 -24.50 -15.93
C GLU A 429 59.08 -25.99 -16.10
N ALA A 430 60.35 -26.38 -15.97
CA ALA A 430 60.77 -27.78 -16.11
C ALA A 430 60.46 -28.63 -14.86
N ASN A 431 60.22 -27.99 -13.71
CA ASN A 431 59.96 -28.63 -12.42
C ASN A 431 58.55 -28.32 -11.87
N ARG A 432 57.67 -27.74 -12.70
CA ARG A 432 56.31 -27.39 -12.30
C ARG A 432 55.51 -28.68 -11.98
N PRO A 433 54.98 -28.82 -10.75
CA PRO A 433 54.24 -30.01 -10.37
C PRO A 433 52.86 -30.02 -11.03
N GLU A 434 52.40 -31.21 -11.43
CA GLU A 434 50.99 -31.43 -11.75
C GLU A 434 50.24 -31.76 -10.46
N CYS A 435 49.24 -30.96 -10.13
CA CYS A 435 48.42 -31.20 -8.94
C CYS A 435 47.55 -32.43 -9.13
N ALA A 436 47.43 -33.26 -8.10
CA ALA A 436 46.54 -34.42 -8.15
C ALA A 436 45.11 -33.96 -8.52
N PRO A 437 44.47 -34.57 -9.53
CA PRO A 437 43.14 -34.19 -9.94
C PRO A 437 42.19 -34.35 -8.76
N ARG A 438 41.26 -33.40 -8.62
CA ARG A 438 40.19 -33.46 -7.63
C ARG A 438 38.87 -33.44 -8.36
N GLU A 439 38.00 -34.36 -8.00
CA GLU A 439 36.63 -34.38 -8.52
C GLU A 439 35.85 -33.22 -7.90
N VAL A 440 34.98 -32.61 -8.71
CA VAL A 440 34.04 -31.61 -8.22
C VAL A 440 33.13 -32.30 -7.20
N PRO A 441 33.00 -31.77 -5.98
CA PRO A 441 32.09 -32.33 -4.99
C PRO A 441 30.66 -32.43 -5.54
N GLU A 442 30.03 -33.59 -5.34
CA GLU A 442 28.61 -33.74 -5.57
C GLU A 442 27.83 -33.17 -4.38
N TRP A 443 26.86 -32.31 -4.67
CA TRP A 443 25.96 -31.76 -3.66
C TRP A 443 24.65 -32.54 -3.68
N PRO A 444 24.01 -32.76 -2.52
CA PRO A 444 22.64 -33.21 -2.53
C PRO A 444 21.82 -32.22 -3.38
N VAL A 445 21.08 -32.76 -4.35
CA VAL A 445 20.10 -31.96 -5.09
C VAL A 445 19.00 -31.64 -4.09
N GLU A 446 18.89 -30.37 -3.71
CA GLU A 446 17.77 -29.87 -2.89
C GLU A 446 16.47 -29.88 -3.69
#